data_AF-A0A7C4APV8-F1
#
_entry.id   AF-A0A7C4APV8-F1
#
_cell.length_a   1.000
_cell.length_b   1.000
_cell.length_c   1.000
_cell.angle_alpha   90.00
_cell.angle_beta   90.00
_cell.angle_gamma   90.00
#
_symmetry.space_group_name_H-M   'P 1'
#
loop_
_entity.id
_entity.type
_entity.pdbx_description
1 polymer ?
#
loop_
_entity_poly.entity_id
_entity_poly.type
_entity_poly.pdbx_seq_one_letter_code
_entity_poly.pdbx_strand_id
1 'polypeptide(L)'
;MATQEITKFEELVYTTRIEMVMAKNVIVLSPAMTTAEVKNLLLAKRISGAPVVQDNRVIGIVSMSDVIRAMEEGKMDAPVEVNMTFPVKTVFRDASVMEAINNLGREGGHSRLPVIDHDGNLVGIVTNGTIMKALLREMEVSFQKKEAERLQTYRASHIFQDIASDDTSLSLRFVVDDKDFDNAGKASSMIKKSLLRLGVKPPIVRRVSVAVYEAEMNLVIHTDVGGELLVEIRPDRLKVSAVDHGPGISDLQQVLQPGFSTAPQWIRDMGFGAGMGLANIKRCSDMMTLLSEPGGGTRLDILFNFNDEPATCGSNQKKS
;
A
#
# COMPACT_ATOMS: atom_id res chain seq x y z
N MET A 1 -5.68 -18.86 16.46
CA MET A 1 -4.90 -19.15 15.23
C MET A 1 -3.55 -18.48 15.40
N ALA A 2 -2.45 -19.13 15.03
CA ALA A 2 -1.11 -18.56 15.20
C ALA A 2 -0.93 -17.35 14.26
N THR A 3 -0.50 -16.23 14.80
CA THR A 3 -0.20 -15.02 14.01
C THR A 3 1.00 -15.29 13.11
N GLN A 4 0.87 -15.02 11.81
CA GLN A 4 1.95 -15.27 10.86
C GLN A 4 2.97 -14.11 10.89
N GLU A 5 4.26 -14.45 10.88
CA GLU A 5 5.33 -13.46 10.90
C GLU A 5 5.37 -12.68 9.57
N ILE A 6 5.19 -11.35 9.63
CA ILE A 6 5.30 -10.48 8.46
C ILE A 6 6.78 -10.15 8.23
N THR A 7 7.27 -10.52 7.06
CA THR A 7 8.64 -10.20 6.65
C THR A 7 8.80 -8.71 6.41
N LYS A 8 10.04 -8.24 6.46
CA LYS A 8 10.36 -6.84 6.11
C LYS A 8 10.00 -6.52 4.66
N PHE A 9 10.14 -7.49 3.76
CA PHE A 9 9.77 -7.29 2.36
C PHE A 9 8.27 -7.06 2.20
N GLU A 10 7.44 -7.91 2.84
CA GLU A 10 5.99 -7.74 2.84
C GLU A 10 5.58 -6.39 3.41
N GLU A 11 6.14 -5.99 4.56
CA GLU A 11 5.89 -4.66 5.13
C GLU A 11 6.24 -3.50 4.16
N LEU A 12 7.40 -3.58 3.51
CA LEU A 12 7.84 -2.52 2.59
C LEU A 12 6.93 -2.40 1.37
N VAL A 13 6.35 -3.50 0.89
CA VAL A 13 5.41 -3.48 -0.23
C VAL A 13 4.16 -2.64 0.09
N TYR A 14 3.67 -2.65 1.32
CA TYR A 14 2.53 -1.81 1.73
C TYR A 14 2.92 -0.36 2.07
N THR A 15 4.12 -0.15 2.64
CA THR A 15 4.49 1.15 3.22
C THR A 15 5.35 2.03 2.32
N THR A 16 5.92 1.48 1.24
CA THR A 16 6.76 2.24 0.30
C THR A 16 5.89 2.89 -0.77
N ARG A 17 6.03 4.22 -0.94
CA ARG A 17 5.30 5.00 -1.95
C ARG A 17 5.92 4.91 -3.35
N ILE A 18 5.11 5.02 -4.39
CA ILE A 18 5.54 4.92 -5.79
C ILE A 18 6.56 5.99 -6.17
N GLU A 19 6.42 7.22 -5.68
CA GLU A 19 7.34 8.31 -5.97
C GLU A 19 8.79 8.03 -5.50
N MET A 20 8.96 7.13 -4.54
CA MET A 20 10.25 6.70 -4.01
C MET A 20 10.92 5.63 -4.89
N VAL A 21 10.13 4.91 -5.70
CA VAL A 21 10.61 3.77 -6.51
C VAL A 21 10.52 4.03 -8.01
N MET A 22 9.75 5.02 -8.45
CA MET A 22 9.55 5.33 -9.87
C MET A 22 10.81 5.90 -10.53
N ALA A 23 10.96 5.64 -11.83
CA ALA A 23 11.90 6.37 -12.67
C ALA A 23 11.27 7.70 -13.10
N LYS A 24 11.91 8.83 -12.77
CA LYS A 24 11.40 10.19 -13.06
C LYS A 24 11.68 10.65 -14.50
N ASN A 25 12.80 10.23 -15.07
CA ASN A 25 13.17 10.58 -16.44
C ASN A 25 12.51 9.61 -17.43
N VAL A 26 11.26 9.87 -17.77
CA VAL A 26 10.47 9.00 -18.66
C VAL A 26 10.73 9.38 -20.12
N ILE A 27 11.08 8.38 -20.93
CA ILE A 27 11.06 8.54 -22.38
C ILE A 27 9.61 8.39 -22.83
N VAL A 28 9.11 9.39 -23.55
CA VAL A 28 7.72 9.45 -24.03
C VAL A 28 7.68 9.40 -25.55
N LEU A 29 6.55 8.92 -26.09
CA LEU A 29 6.27 8.88 -27.52
C LEU A 29 5.17 9.90 -27.86
N SER A 30 5.30 10.58 -29.00
CA SER A 30 4.21 11.38 -29.54
C SER A 30 3.23 10.47 -30.33
N PRO A 31 1.91 10.72 -30.28
CA PRO A 31 0.92 9.92 -31.01
C PRO A 31 1.16 9.88 -32.52
N ALA A 32 1.71 10.97 -33.08
CA ALA A 32 1.99 11.11 -34.50
C ALA A 32 3.28 10.40 -34.96
N MET A 33 4.11 9.90 -34.04
CA MET A 33 5.32 9.15 -34.41
C MET A 33 4.93 7.89 -35.18
N THR A 34 5.68 7.57 -36.22
CA THR A 34 5.53 6.31 -36.94
C THR A 34 6.02 5.15 -36.08
N THR A 35 5.44 3.97 -36.30
CA THR A 35 5.90 2.74 -35.62
C THR A 35 7.40 2.47 -35.88
N ALA A 36 7.92 2.82 -37.06
CA ALA A 36 9.33 2.73 -37.40
C ALA A 36 10.22 3.65 -36.54
N GLU A 37 9.81 4.89 -36.31
CA GLU A 37 10.52 5.82 -35.41
C GLU A 37 10.51 5.30 -33.97
N VAL A 38 9.37 4.77 -33.52
CA VAL A 38 9.25 4.18 -32.18
C VAL A 38 10.21 2.99 -32.02
N LYS A 39 10.26 2.06 -32.98
CA LYS A 39 11.23 0.95 -32.99
C LYS A 39 12.66 1.45 -32.80
N ASN A 40 13.06 2.45 -33.59
CA ASN A 40 14.42 3.00 -33.57
C ASN A 40 14.73 3.65 -32.22
N LEU A 41 13.78 4.41 -31.66
CA LEU A 41 13.92 5.04 -30.36
C LEU A 41 14.05 4.02 -29.23
N LEU A 42 13.19 2.99 -29.21
CA LEU A 42 13.21 1.92 -28.20
C LEU A 42 14.56 1.19 -28.20
N LEU A 43 15.07 0.83 -29.38
CA LEU A 43 16.38 0.19 -29.53
C LEU A 43 17.53 1.10 -29.09
N ALA A 44 17.54 2.36 -29.56
CA ALA A 44 18.59 3.32 -29.24
C ALA A 44 18.67 3.61 -27.73
N LYS A 45 17.51 3.67 -27.07
CA LYS A 45 17.41 3.93 -25.62
C LYS A 45 17.48 2.65 -24.77
N ARG A 46 17.56 1.47 -25.39
CA ARG A 46 17.58 0.15 -24.75
C ARG A 46 16.39 -0.06 -23.79
N ILE A 47 15.22 0.38 -24.23
CA ILE A 47 13.95 0.20 -23.50
C ILE A 47 12.99 -0.65 -24.32
N SER A 48 12.16 -1.42 -23.65
CA SER A 48 11.22 -2.35 -24.31
C SER A 48 9.83 -1.77 -24.55
N GLY A 49 9.66 -0.46 -24.37
CA GLY A 49 8.38 0.24 -24.49
C GLY A 49 8.35 1.58 -23.75
N ALA A 50 7.39 2.42 -24.07
CA ALA A 50 7.24 3.77 -23.55
C ALA A 50 5.77 4.23 -23.58
N PRO A 51 5.35 5.14 -22.68
CA PRO A 51 4.04 5.77 -22.76
C PRO A 51 3.93 6.69 -23.98
N VAL A 52 2.74 6.71 -24.58
CA VAL A 52 2.32 7.69 -25.58
C VAL A 52 1.67 8.85 -24.85
N VAL A 53 2.16 10.06 -25.09
CA VAL A 53 1.79 11.25 -24.34
C VAL A 53 1.34 12.37 -25.29
N GLN A 54 0.21 12.99 -24.94
CA GLN A 54 -0.30 14.20 -25.59
C GLN A 54 -0.70 15.18 -24.49
N ASP A 55 -0.29 16.45 -24.62
CA ASP A 55 -0.58 17.50 -23.63
C ASP A 55 -0.26 17.08 -22.18
N ASN A 56 0.90 16.44 -22.00
CA ASN A 56 1.40 15.90 -20.72
C ASN A 56 0.58 14.75 -20.11
N ARG A 57 -0.45 14.29 -20.80
CA ARG A 57 -1.33 13.18 -20.38
C ARG A 57 -0.99 11.90 -21.12
N VAL A 58 -1.07 10.78 -20.41
CA VAL A 58 -0.85 9.46 -21.00
C VAL A 58 -2.10 9.03 -21.74
N ILE A 59 -1.98 8.87 -23.05
CA ILE A 59 -3.09 8.44 -23.93
C ILE A 59 -2.94 7.00 -24.41
N GLY A 60 -1.81 6.37 -24.15
CA GLY A 60 -1.60 4.96 -24.46
C GLY A 60 -0.21 4.49 -24.07
N ILE A 61 0.09 3.24 -24.41
CA ILE A 61 1.41 2.64 -24.21
C ILE A 61 1.80 1.79 -25.41
N VAL A 62 3.09 1.81 -25.75
CA VAL A 62 3.65 0.98 -26.81
C VAL A 62 4.77 0.13 -26.24
N SER A 63 4.74 -1.15 -26.56
CA SER A 63 5.77 -2.13 -26.23
C SER A 63 6.44 -2.67 -27.49
N MET A 64 7.57 -3.36 -27.32
CA MET A 64 8.22 -4.06 -28.43
C MET A 64 7.29 -5.08 -29.10
N SER A 65 6.36 -5.69 -28.35
CA SER A 65 5.37 -6.62 -28.92
C SER A 65 4.40 -5.92 -29.88
N ASP A 66 4.03 -4.67 -29.61
CA ASP A 66 3.16 -3.88 -30.49
C ASP A 66 3.90 -3.49 -31.78
N VAL A 67 5.20 -3.18 -31.66
CA VAL A 67 6.08 -2.92 -32.81
C VAL A 67 6.23 -4.17 -33.68
N ILE A 68 6.43 -5.35 -33.06
CA ILE A 68 6.54 -6.63 -33.79
C ILE A 68 5.23 -6.92 -34.53
N ARG A 69 4.08 -6.79 -33.87
CA ARG A 69 2.76 -6.98 -34.48
C ARG A 69 2.54 -6.04 -35.67
N ALA A 70 2.86 -4.76 -35.52
CA ALA A 70 2.75 -3.79 -36.60
C ALA A 70 3.70 -4.08 -37.77
N MET A 71 4.87 -4.67 -37.50
CA MET A 71 5.79 -5.12 -38.55
C MET A 71 5.22 -6.29 -39.34
N GLU A 72 4.63 -7.28 -38.68
CA GLU A 72 3.97 -8.44 -39.31
C GLU A 72 2.76 -8.01 -40.15
N GLU A 73 2.04 -6.97 -39.72
CA GLU A 73 0.88 -6.40 -40.43
C GLU A 73 1.25 -5.38 -41.51
N GLY A 74 2.54 -5.07 -41.71
CA GLY A 74 3.00 -4.08 -42.69
C GLY A 74 2.64 -2.63 -42.36
N LYS A 75 2.39 -2.30 -41.09
CA LYS A 75 1.94 -0.98 -40.59
C LYS A 75 3.07 -0.13 -40.00
N MET A 76 4.30 -0.28 -40.49
CA MET A 76 5.47 0.40 -39.92
C MET A 76 5.43 1.93 -40.08
N ASP A 77 4.78 2.42 -41.12
CA ASP A 77 4.61 3.86 -41.40
C ASP A 77 3.35 4.45 -40.74
N ALA A 78 2.53 3.62 -40.09
CA ALA A 78 1.34 4.08 -39.40
C ALA A 78 1.70 4.84 -38.11
N PRO A 79 0.95 5.92 -37.79
CA PRO A 79 1.05 6.61 -36.50
C PRO A 79 0.84 5.65 -35.33
N VAL A 80 1.60 5.85 -34.25
CA VAL A 80 1.57 4.94 -33.11
C VAL A 80 0.24 4.97 -32.36
N GLU A 81 -0.51 6.07 -32.44
CA GLU A 81 -1.86 6.16 -31.86
C GLU A 81 -2.84 5.09 -32.38
N VAL A 82 -2.58 4.54 -33.58
CA VAL A 82 -3.40 3.48 -34.18
C VAL A 82 -3.03 2.09 -33.63
N ASN A 83 -1.79 1.93 -33.17
CA ASN A 83 -1.22 0.63 -32.76
C ASN A 83 -0.90 0.54 -31.26
N MET A 84 -1.11 1.63 -30.50
CA MET A 84 -0.89 1.68 -29.06
C MET A 84 -1.97 0.91 -28.30
N THR A 85 -1.62 0.43 -27.11
CA THR A 85 -2.62 -0.13 -26.19
C THR A 85 -3.35 0.98 -25.45
N PHE A 86 -4.68 0.90 -25.49
CA PHE A 86 -5.61 1.75 -24.74
C PHE A 86 -6.85 0.91 -24.33
N PRO A 87 -7.43 1.12 -23.14
CA PRO A 87 -7.05 2.08 -22.09
C PRO A 87 -5.75 1.70 -21.37
N VAL A 88 -4.94 2.72 -21.04
CA VAL A 88 -3.67 2.54 -20.32
C VAL A 88 -3.93 2.54 -18.81
N LYS A 89 -3.48 1.49 -18.13
CA LYS A 89 -3.47 1.48 -16.66
C LYS A 89 -2.35 2.38 -16.17
N THR A 90 -2.68 3.24 -15.22
CA THR A 90 -1.73 4.15 -14.56
C THR A 90 -1.78 3.92 -13.06
N VAL A 91 -0.80 4.49 -12.35
CA VAL A 91 -0.78 4.50 -10.89
C VAL A 91 -0.43 5.91 -10.43
N PHE A 92 -1.00 6.35 -9.31
CA PHE A 92 -0.63 7.65 -8.74
C PHE A 92 0.75 7.58 -8.08
N ARG A 93 1.39 8.73 -7.91
CA ARG A 93 2.75 8.84 -7.34
C ARG A 93 2.81 8.58 -5.82
N ASP A 94 1.73 8.83 -5.13
CA ASP A 94 1.51 8.67 -3.68
C ASP A 94 1.12 7.24 -3.27
N ALA A 95 0.60 6.47 -4.23
CA ALA A 95 0.22 5.07 -4.14
C ALA A 95 1.30 4.18 -3.51
N SER A 96 0.90 3.02 -3.00
CA SER A 96 1.84 2.02 -2.48
C SER A 96 2.46 1.15 -3.59
N VAL A 97 3.60 0.53 -3.28
CA VAL A 97 4.19 -0.51 -4.14
C VAL A 97 3.22 -1.68 -4.35
N MET A 98 2.40 -2.02 -3.36
CA MET A 98 1.38 -3.07 -3.47
C MET A 98 0.38 -2.77 -4.59
N GLU A 99 -0.08 -1.53 -4.70
CA GLU A 99 -1.00 -1.11 -5.77
C GLU A 99 -0.34 -1.22 -7.15
N ALA A 100 0.92 -0.80 -7.29
CA ALA A 100 1.63 -1.01 -8.55
C ALA A 100 1.77 -2.49 -8.88
N ILE A 101 2.07 -3.36 -7.90
CA ILE A 101 2.17 -4.82 -8.12
C ILE A 101 0.83 -5.41 -8.56
N ASN A 102 -0.29 -5.00 -7.96
CA ASN A 102 -1.62 -5.46 -8.37
C ASN A 102 -1.97 -5.08 -9.80
N ASN A 103 -1.47 -3.93 -10.27
CA ASN A 103 -1.68 -3.44 -11.62
C ASN A 103 -0.63 -3.95 -12.63
N LEU A 104 0.56 -4.32 -12.18
CA LEU A 104 1.63 -4.93 -12.97
C LEU A 104 1.37 -6.42 -13.14
N GLY A 105 0.94 -6.85 -14.33
CA GLY A 105 0.92 -8.28 -14.69
C GLY A 105 -0.45 -8.95 -14.79
N ARG A 106 -1.55 -8.20 -14.88
CA ARG A 106 -2.84 -8.72 -15.39
C ARG A 106 -3.16 -8.16 -16.77
N GLU A 107 -3.78 -9.01 -17.60
CA GLU A 107 -4.28 -8.82 -18.98
C GLU A 107 -3.72 -7.60 -19.75
N GLY A 108 -2.86 -7.87 -20.76
CA GLY A 108 -2.31 -6.84 -21.66
C GLY A 108 -0.78 -6.82 -21.79
N GLY A 109 -0.04 -7.64 -21.04
CA GLY A 109 1.40 -7.87 -21.26
C GLY A 109 2.33 -6.71 -20.92
N HIS A 110 1.84 -5.65 -20.29
CA HIS A 110 2.68 -4.48 -19.97
C HIS A 110 3.36 -4.64 -18.60
N SER A 111 4.69 -4.83 -18.62
CA SER A 111 5.53 -4.90 -17.42
C SER A 111 5.85 -3.53 -16.79
N ARG A 112 5.08 -2.49 -17.13
CA ARG A 112 5.32 -1.11 -16.72
C ARG A 112 4.00 -0.36 -16.56
N LEU A 113 3.95 0.56 -15.60
CA LEU A 113 2.83 1.46 -15.38
C LEU A 113 3.34 2.90 -15.44
N PRO A 114 2.77 3.75 -16.30
CA PRO A 114 2.94 5.19 -16.20
C PRO A 114 2.45 5.69 -14.84
N VAL A 115 3.23 6.56 -14.21
CA VAL A 115 2.91 7.17 -12.92
C VAL A 115 2.39 8.57 -13.18
N ILE A 116 1.22 8.89 -12.63
CA ILE A 116 0.57 10.19 -12.80
C ILE A 116 0.42 10.96 -11.48
N ASP A 117 0.27 12.27 -11.57
CA ASP A 117 -0.27 13.09 -10.47
C ASP A 117 -1.79 13.22 -10.57
N HIS A 118 -2.39 13.93 -9.60
CA HIS A 118 -3.84 14.14 -9.53
C HIS A 118 -4.39 15.07 -10.62
N ASP A 119 -3.53 15.85 -11.29
CA ASP A 119 -3.90 16.64 -12.47
C ASP A 119 -3.93 15.80 -13.76
N GLY A 120 -3.54 14.51 -13.66
CA GLY A 120 -3.46 13.56 -14.76
C GLY A 120 -2.18 13.65 -15.57
N ASN A 121 -1.18 14.39 -15.08
CA ASN A 121 0.09 14.55 -15.76
C ASN A 121 1.00 13.34 -15.53
N LEU A 122 1.77 12.95 -16.55
CA LEU A 122 2.82 11.95 -16.39
C LEU A 122 3.98 12.50 -15.54
N VAL A 123 4.28 11.85 -14.42
CA VAL A 123 5.37 12.23 -13.49
C VAL A 123 6.43 11.16 -13.32
N GLY A 124 6.20 9.95 -13.85
CA GLY A 124 7.17 8.87 -13.75
C GLY A 124 6.73 7.60 -14.46
N ILE A 125 7.53 6.55 -14.32
CA ILE A 125 7.20 5.20 -14.75
C ILE A 125 7.69 4.18 -13.73
N VAL A 126 6.88 3.18 -13.43
CA VAL A 126 7.25 2.09 -12.53
C VAL A 126 7.23 0.76 -13.28
N THR A 127 8.18 -0.12 -12.95
CA THR A 127 8.33 -1.47 -13.50
C THR A 127 8.68 -2.42 -12.36
N ASN A 128 8.55 -3.74 -12.59
CA ASN A 128 9.04 -4.74 -11.62
C ASN A 128 10.53 -4.53 -11.27
N GLY A 129 11.35 -4.12 -12.24
CA GLY A 129 12.78 -3.86 -12.02
C GLY A 129 13.04 -2.63 -11.15
N THR A 130 12.28 -1.54 -11.32
CA THR A 130 12.44 -0.33 -10.51
C THR A 130 11.97 -0.57 -9.08
N ILE A 131 10.85 -1.27 -8.91
CA ILE A 131 10.34 -1.70 -7.59
C ILE A 131 11.38 -2.56 -6.87
N MET A 132 11.84 -3.64 -7.51
CA MET A 132 12.78 -4.58 -6.90
C MET A 132 14.08 -3.89 -6.48
N LYS A 133 14.65 -3.07 -7.37
CA LYS A 133 15.88 -2.31 -7.07
C LYS A 133 15.69 -1.36 -5.90
N ALA A 134 14.55 -0.67 -5.81
CA ALA A 134 14.27 0.27 -4.73
C ALA A 134 14.06 -0.46 -3.39
N LEU A 135 13.28 -1.55 -3.37
CA LEU A 135 13.06 -2.36 -2.18
C LEU A 135 14.35 -2.98 -1.63
N LEU A 136 15.20 -3.51 -2.51
CA LEU A 136 16.53 -4.03 -2.11
C LEU A 136 17.39 -2.94 -1.47
N ARG A 137 17.43 -1.75 -2.09
CA ARG A 137 18.17 -0.60 -1.53
C ARG A 137 17.64 -0.19 -0.16
N GLU A 138 16.32 -0.13 0.02
CA GLU A 138 15.72 0.22 1.31
C GLU A 138 16.03 -0.83 2.39
N MET A 139 16.07 -2.11 2.02
CA MET A 139 16.49 -3.19 2.89
C MET A 139 17.95 -3.04 3.35
N GLU A 140 18.85 -2.60 2.48
CA GLU A 140 20.27 -2.33 2.77
C GLU A 140 20.46 -1.09 3.65
N VAL A 141 19.79 0.03 3.33
CA VAL A 141 19.92 1.31 4.07
C VAL A 141 19.56 1.16 5.54
N SER A 142 18.49 0.42 5.82
CA SER A 142 18.03 0.17 7.19
C SER A 142 18.95 -0.78 7.98
N PHE A 143 19.90 -1.47 7.34
CA PHE A 143 20.98 -2.16 8.05
C PHE A 143 22.02 -1.17 8.59
N GLN A 144 22.29 -0.08 7.85
CA GLN A 144 23.34 0.90 8.19
C GLN A 144 22.90 1.94 9.22
N LYS A 145 21.60 2.22 9.35
CA LYS A 145 21.05 3.25 10.27
C LYS A 145 21.08 2.92 11.77
N LYS A 146 21.54 1.73 12.16
CA LYS A 146 21.40 1.19 13.53
C LYS A 146 22.08 2.02 14.64
N GLU A 147 23.03 2.89 14.33
CA GLU A 147 23.78 3.61 15.35
C GLU A 147 23.13 4.93 15.80
N ALA A 148 22.53 5.69 14.87
CA ALA A 148 21.95 7.01 15.17
C ALA A 148 20.57 6.93 15.86
N GLU A 149 19.80 5.87 15.58
CA GLU A 149 18.45 5.68 16.13
C GLU A 149 18.48 5.21 17.60
N ARG A 150 19.58 4.61 18.05
CA ARG A 150 19.71 3.98 19.38
C ARG A 150 19.52 4.97 20.53
N LEU A 151 20.03 6.19 20.41
CA LEU A 151 19.88 7.23 21.44
C LEU A 151 18.46 7.82 21.52
N GLN A 152 17.77 7.93 20.37
CA GLN A 152 16.39 8.45 20.31
C GLN A 152 15.38 7.42 20.83
N THR A 153 15.56 6.14 20.47
CA THR A 153 14.76 5.04 21.01
C THR A 153 14.93 4.92 22.53
N TYR A 154 16.14 5.12 23.05
CA TYR A 154 16.38 5.10 24.51
C TYR A 154 15.56 6.17 25.26
N ARG A 155 15.46 7.40 24.75
CA ARG A 155 14.70 8.46 25.44
C ARG A 155 13.19 8.25 25.38
N ALA A 156 12.67 7.77 24.25
CA ALA A 156 11.23 7.58 24.08
C ALA A 156 10.70 6.31 24.77
N SER A 157 11.52 5.27 24.94
CA SER A 157 11.09 4.04 25.65
C SER A 157 10.84 4.24 27.15
N HIS A 158 11.35 5.33 27.76
CA HIS A 158 11.15 5.65 29.18
C HIS A 158 9.91 6.52 29.45
N ILE A 159 9.18 6.94 28.40
CA ILE A 159 8.03 7.84 28.55
C ILE A 159 6.95 7.27 29.49
N PHE A 160 6.81 5.94 29.55
CA PHE A 160 5.87 5.26 30.45
C PHE A 160 6.39 5.04 31.87
N GLN A 161 7.72 5.08 32.06
CA GLN A 161 8.37 4.86 33.35
C GLN A 161 8.51 6.16 34.16
N ASP A 162 8.59 7.30 33.47
CA ASP A 162 8.76 8.61 34.09
C ASP A 162 7.44 9.25 34.55
N ILE A 163 6.30 8.61 34.26
CA ILE A 163 4.96 9.08 34.64
C ILE A 163 4.42 8.19 35.76
N ALA A 164 4.30 8.75 36.96
CA ALA A 164 3.67 8.06 38.09
C ALA A 164 2.15 7.96 37.84
N SER A 165 1.70 6.79 37.40
CA SER A 165 0.28 6.45 37.20
C SER A 165 0.08 4.95 37.41
N ASP A 166 -1.10 4.56 37.87
CA ASP A 166 -1.51 3.14 37.99
C ASP A 166 -1.77 2.51 36.60
N ASP A 167 -2.13 3.33 35.60
CA ASP A 167 -2.31 2.93 34.21
C ASP A 167 -1.87 4.10 33.28
N THR A 168 -0.88 3.86 32.42
CA THR A 168 -0.38 4.88 31.49
C THR A 168 -0.60 4.41 30.05
N SER A 169 -1.27 5.24 29.26
CA SER A 169 -1.42 5.02 27.82
C SER A 169 -1.10 6.29 27.03
N LEU A 170 -0.61 6.10 25.81
CA LEU A 170 -0.42 7.17 24.82
C LEU A 170 -1.53 7.05 23.78
N SER A 171 -2.36 8.10 23.67
CA SER A 171 -3.42 8.16 22.67
C SER A 171 -3.00 9.03 21.48
N LEU A 172 -3.10 8.49 20.28
CA LEU A 172 -2.92 9.20 19.02
C LEU A 172 -4.24 9.19 18.25
N ARG A 173 -4.57 10.30 17.62
CA ARG A 173 -5.76 10.44 16.76
C ARG A 173 -5.32 10.92 15.39
N PHE A 174 -5.76 10.23 14.35
CA PHE A 174 -5.54 10.60 12.97
C PHE A 174 -6.89 10.71 12.28
N VAL A 175 -7.15 11.87 11.67
CA VAL A 175 -8.31 12.08 10.80
C VAL A 175 -7.95 11.56 9.42
N VAL A 176 -8.87 10.82 8.80
CA VAL A 176 -8.74 10.27 7.45
C VAL A 176 -9.91 10.79 6.64
N ASP A 177 -9.62 11.64 5.65
CA ASP A 177 -10.64 12.19 4.77
C ASP A 177 -11.08 11.13 3.74
N ASP A 178 -12.35 11.17 3.32
CA ASP A 178 -12.82 10.25 2.28
C ASP A 178 -12.14 10.55 0.96
N LYS A 179 -11.78 9.50 0.21
CA LYS A 179 -11.16 9.64 -1.12
C LYS A 179 -9.85 10.45 -1.13
N ASP A 180 -9.23 10.71 0.03
CA ASP A 180 -7.89 11.32 0.13
C ASP A 180 -6.79 10.26 -0.06
N PHE A 181 -6.58 9.89 -1.33
CA PHE A 181 -5.52 8.96 -1.72
C PHE A 181 -4.11 9.59 -1.62
N ASP A 182 -4.00 10.93 -1.61
CA ASP A 182 -2.74 11.67 -1.42
C ASP A 182 -2.08 11.38 -0.07
N ASN A 183 -2.92 11.37 0.97
CA ASN A 183 -2.47 11.13 2.33
C ASN A 183 -2.64 9.67 2.77
N ALA A 184 -3.05 8.77 1.88
CA ALA A 184 -3.09 7.34 2.11
C ALA A 184 -1.79 6.79 2.74
N GLY A 185 -1.92 5.99 3.79
CA GLY A 185 -0.80 5.33 4.48
C GLY A 185 0.05 6.25 5.36
N LYS A 186 -0.32 7.52 5.51
CA LYS A 186 0.39 8.50 6.34
C LYS A 186 0.22 8.17 7.82
N ALA A 187 -0.98 7.79 8.25
CA ALA A 187 -1.21 7.39 9.64
C ALA A 187 -0.38 6.14 9.98
N SER A 188 -0.44 5.11 9.11
CA SER A 188 0.41 3.91 9.26
C SER A 188 1.89 4.24 9.39
N SER A 189 2.41 5.13 8.53
CA SER A 189 3.81 5.56 8.56
C SER A 189 4.19 6.29 9.85
N MET A 190 3.30 7.14 10.38
CA MET A 190 3.52 7.86 11.64
C MET A 190 3.46 6.91 12.84
N ILE A 191 2.51 5.98 12.88
CA ILE A 191 2.37 4.96 13.93
C ILE A 191 3.61 4.07 13.96
N LYS A 192 4.08 3.59 12.80
CA LYS A 192 5.34 2.83 12.68
C LYS A 192 6.52 3.56 13.32
N LYS A 193 6.70 4.85 12.99
CA LYS A 193 7.78 5.67 13.57
C LYS A 193 7.65 5.82 15.08
N SER A 194 6.43 6.02 15.58
CA SER A 194 6.16 6.09 17.02
C SER A 194 6.51 4.79 17.73
N LEU A 195 6.10 3.64 17.20
CA LEU A 195 6.37 2.33 17.81
C LEU A 195 7.87 1.99 17.84
N LEU A 196 8.60 2.28 16.77
CA LEU A 196 10.06 2.10 16.74
C LEU A 196 10.76 2.99 17.77
N ARG A 197 10.28 4.23 17.97
CA ARG A 197 10.79 5.14 19.00
C ARG A 197 10.50 4.63 20.41
N LEU A 198 9.31 4.04 20.63
CA LEU A 198 8.94 3.42 21.90
C LEU A 198 9.66 2.09 22.18
N GLY A 199 10.48 1.60 21.24
CA GLY A 199 11.25 0.37 21.41
C GLY A 199 10.47 -0.92 21.14
N VAL A 200 9.30 -0.82 20.50
CA VAL A 200 8.51 -1.99 20.11
C VAL A 200 9.30 -2.84 19.11
N LYS A 201 9.31 -4.16 19.31
CA LYS A 201 10.09 -5.09 18.51
C LYS A 201 9.69 -5.02 17.02
N PRO A 202 10.65 -5.01 16.08
CA PRO A 202 10.36 -4.87 14.65
C PRO A 202 9.31 -5.86 14.07
N PRO A 203 9.25 -7.15 14.44
CA PRO A 203 8.21 -8.06 13.95
C PRO A 203 6.79 -7.58 14.26
N ILE A 204 6.58 -6.98 15.43
CA ILE A 204 5.29 -6.44 15.86
C ILE A 204 4.98 -5.17 15.08
N VAL A 205 5.96 -4.26 14.95
CA VAL A 205 5.82 -3.03 14.16
C VAL A 205 5.41 -3.33 12.72
N ARG A 206 5.97 -4.37 12.10
CA ARG A 206 5.61 -4.79 10.73
C ARG A 206 4.14 -5.18 10.62
N ARG A 207 3.67 -6.05 11.52
CA ARG A 207 2.27 -6.48 11.59
C ARG A 207 1.33 -5.29 11.77
N VAL A 208 1.66 -4.38 12.69
CA VAL A 208 0.89 -3.14 12.91
C VAL A 208 0.87 -2.29 11.65
N SER A 209 2.01 -2.09 10.99
CA SER A 209 2.12 -1.22 9.80
C SER A 209 1.22 -1.70 8.66
N VAL A 210 1.21 -3.01 8.39
CA VAL A 210 0.34 -3.60 7.35
C VAL A 210 -1.13 -3.48 7.74
N ALA A 211 -1.50 -3.84 8.97
CA ALA A 211 -2.89 -3.78 9.40
C ALA A 211 -3.46 -2.36 9.44
N VAL A 212 -2.67 -1.40 9.91
CA VAL A 212 -3.08 0.01 9.95
C VAL A 212 -3.20 0.57 8.54
N TYR A 213 -2.31 0.19 7.61
CA TYR A 213 -2.42 0.60 6.20
C TYR A 213 -3.74 0.15 5.59
N GLU A 214 -4.10 -1.13 5.77
CA GLU A 214 -5.35 -1.68 5.27
C GLU A 214 -6.57 -1.04 5.93
N ALA A 215 -6.51 -0.76 7.24
CA ALA A 215 -7.58 -0.08 7.95
C ALA A 215 -7.77 1.37 7.47
N GLU A 216 -6.67 2.09 7.25
CA GLU A 216 -6.65 3.44 6.67
C GLU A 216 -7.25 3.43 5.26
N MET A 217 -6.90 2.45 4.42
CA MET A 217 -7.44 2.34 3.07
C MET A 217 -8.93 2.02 3.05
N ASN A 218 -9.41 1.21 4.00
CA ASN A 218 -10.86 0.98 4.12
C ASN A 218 -11.60 2.28 4.44
N LEU A 219 -11.03 3.13 5.31
CA LEU A 219 -11.59 4.45 5.60
C LEU A 219 -11.54 5.34 4.34
N VAL A 220 -10.48 5.34 3.56
CA VAL A 220 -10.43 6.17 2.32
C VAL A 220 -11.44 5.70 1.27
N ILE A 221 -11.66 4.38 1.15
CA ILE A 221 -12.42 3.78 0.04
C ILE A 221 -13.92 3.63 0.32
N HIS A 222 -14.30 3.26 1.54
CA HIS A 222 -15.65 2.74 1.83
C HIS A 222 -16.55 3.69 2.63
N THR A 223 -16.03 4.85 3.04
CA THR A 223 -16.82 5.91 3.69
C THR A 223 -17.20 7.01 2.69
N ASP A 224 -18.24 7.77 3.02
CA ASP A 224 -18.66 8.97 2.28
C ASP A 224 -18.32 10.28 3.01
N VAL A 225 -17.81 10.20 4.25
CA VAL A 225 -17.61 11.36 5.15
C VAL A 225 -16.24 11.38 5.86
N GLY A 226 -15.36 10.46 5.49
CA GLY A 226 -14.10 10.19 6.18
C GLY A 226 -14.28 9.32 7.42
N GLY A 227 -13.27 9.32 8.27
CA GLY A 227 -13.24 8.61 9.53
C GLY A 227 -12.01 8.94 10.37
N GLU A 228 -11.81 8.18 11.43
CA GLU A 228 -10.71 8.37 12.37
C GLU A 228 -9.99 7.06 12.67
N LEU A 229 -8.66 7.14 12.77
CA LEU A 229 -7.83 6.13 13.41
C LEU A 229 -7.47 6.59 14.81
N LEU A 230 -7.99 5.88 15.81
CA LEU A 230 -7.68 6.07 17.22
C LEU A 230 -6.69 5.00 17.66
N VAL A 231 -5.52 5.40 18.12
CA VAL A 231 -4.47 4.49 18.56
C VAL A 231 -4.22 4.68 20.03
N GLU A 232 -4.33 3.61 20.80
CA GLU A 232 -3.97 3.57 22.21
C GLU A 232 -2.76 2.65 22.38
N ILE A 233 -1.63 3.23 22.79
CA ILE A 233 -0.38 2.50 23.02
C ILE A 233 -0.17 2.38 24.52
N ARG A 234 -0.04 1.15 24.99
CA ARG A 234 0.30 0.79 26.36
C ARG A 234 1.66 0.06 26.39
N PRO A 235 2.29 -0.10 27.56
CA PRO A 235 3.58 -0.81 27.64
C PRO A 235 3.55 -2.26 27.15
N ASP A 236 2.40 -2.92 27.24
CA ASP A 236 2.20 -4.35 26.94
C ASP A 236 1.42 -4.61 25.66
N ARG A 237 0.75 -3.61 25.08
CA ARG A 237 -0.14 -3.77 23.94
C ARG A 237 -0.42 -2.47 23.19
N LEU A 238 -0.96 -2.62 21.98
CA LEU A 238 -1.50 -1.54 21.16
C LEU A 238 -2.91 -1.89 20.69
N LYS A 239 -3.83 -0.94 20.85
CA LYS A 239 -5.17 -0.99 20.27
C LYS A 239 -5.27 0.08 19.17
N VAL A 240 -5.78 -0.32 18.01
CA VAL A 240 -6.13 0.60 16.91
C VAL A 240 -7.62 0.45 16.66
N SER A 241 -8.33 1.57 16.60
CA SER A 241 -9.73 1.64 16.22
C SER A 241 -9.87 2.49 14.97
N ALA A 242 -10.29 1.90 13.85
CA ALA A 242 -10.76 2.63 12.68
C ALA A 242 -12.26 2.83 12.82
N VAL A 243 -12.72 4.08 12.78
CA VAL A 243 -14.13 4.44 13.01
C VAL A 243 -14.59 5.37 11.91
N ASP A 244 -15.72 5.05 11.29
CA ASP A 244 -16.43 5.93 10.36
C ASP A 244 -17.91 6.03 10.72
N HIS A 245 -18.55 7.06 10.16
CA HIS A 245 -20.00 7.27 10.20
C HIS A 245 -20.61 7.09 8.80
N GLY A 246 -20.00 6.23 7.97
CA GLY A 246 -20.40 5.97 6.60
C GLY A 246 -21.58 4.99 6.48
N PRO A 247 -21.74 4.36 5.31
CA PRO A 247 -22.92 3.54 4.99
C PRO A 247 -23.04 2.26 5.82
N GLY A 248 -21.99 1.85 6.52
CA GLY A 248 -21.96 0.59 7.25
C GLY A 248 -21.90 -0.64 6.34
N ILE A 249 -21.93 -1.83 6.95
CA ILE A 249 -21.77 -3.13 6.29
C ILE A 249 -23.03 -3.97 6.51
N SER A 250 -23.68 -4.34 5.41
CA SER A 250 -24.92 -5.15 5.46
C SER A 250 -24.70 -6.62 5.83
N ASP A 251 -23.60 -7.22 5.40
CA ASP A 251 -23.25 -8.61 5.70
C ASP A 251 -21.79 -8.72 6.18
N LEU A 252 -21.62 -8.86 7.50
CA LEU A 252 -20.32 -8.97 8.14
C LEU A 252 -19.59 -10.29 7.81
N GLN A 253 -20.31 -11.37 7.52
CA GLN A 253 -19.67 -12.65 7.21
C GLN A 253 -19.09 -12.64 5.79
N GLN A 254 -19.80 -11.99 4.87
CA GLN A 254 -19.38 -11.90 3.47
C GLN A 254 -18.12 -11.04 3.30
N VAL A 255 -18.01 -9.89 3.99
CA VAL A 255 -16.85 -8.99 3.88
C VAL A 255 -15.55 -9.58 4.43
N LEU A 256 -15.63 -10.61 5.28
CA LEU A 256 -14.45 -11.31 5.80
C LEU A 256 -13.91 -12.38 4.84
N GLN A 257 -14.63 -12.67 3.74
CA GLN A 257 -14.18 -13.64 2.74
C GLN A 257 -13.11 -13.01 1.83
N PRO A 258 -11.94 -13.65 1.67
CA PRO A 258 -10.91 -13.17 0.76
C PRO A 258 -11.44 -12.98 -0.66
N GLY A 259 -11.15 -11.83 -1.26
CA GLY A 259 -11.57 -11.50 -2.62
C GLY A 259 -12.92 -10.77 -2.70
N PHE A 260 -13.67 -10.69 -1.60
CA PHE A 260 -14.93 -9.93 -1.58
C PHE A 260 -14.67 -8.44 -1.37
N SER A 261 -15.26 -7.60 -2.22
CA SER A 261 -15.09 -6.14 -2.16
C SER A 261 -16.32 -5.42 -2.71
N THR A 262 -16.77 -4.41 -1.97
CA THR A 262 -17.85 -3.50 -2.37
C THR A 262 -17.33 -2.27 -3.11
N ALA A 263 -16.02 -2.21 -3.40
CA ALA A 263 -15.41 -1.06 -4.05
C ALA A 263 -16.03 -0.79 -5.44
N PRO A 264 -16.28 0.47 -5.82
CA PRO A 264 -16.64 0.83 -7.19
C PRO A 264 -15.60 0.39 -8.24
N GLN A 265 -15.99 0.31 -9.52
CA GLN A 265 -15.07 -0.12 -10.59
C GLN A 265 -13.86 0.80 -10.72
N TRP A 266 -14.05 2.12 -10.61
CA TRP A 266 -12.95 3.09 -10.69
C TRP A 266 -11.90 2.89 -9.56
N ILE A 267 -12.31 2.46 -8.36
CA ILE A 267 -11.40 2.08 -7.27
C ILE A 267 -10.62 0.81 -7.64
N ARG A 268 -11.29 -0.18 -8.25
CA ARG A 268 -10.63 -1.42 -8.73
C ARG A 268 -9.64 -1.15 -9.85
N ASP A 269 -9.97 -0.25 -10.76
CA ASP A 269 -9.11 0.13 -11.88
C ASP A 269 -7.84 0.86 -11.39
N MET A 270 -7.90 1.52 -10.23
CA MET A 270 -6.75 2.08 -9.52
C MET A 270 -5.90 1.00 -8.81
N GLY A 271 -6.33 -0.27 -8.78
CA GLY A 271 -5.64 -1.38 -8.13
C GLY A 271 -6.03 -1.64 -6.67
N PHE A 272 -7.04 -0.91 -6.17
CA PHE A 272 -7.60 -1.11 -4.84
C PHE A 272 -8.81 -2.05 -4.86
N GLY A 273 -9.36 -2.37 -3.68
CA GLY A 273 -10.62 -3.10 -3.63
C GLY A 273 -10.54 -4.54 -4.16
N ALA A 274 -9.37 -5.19 -4.08
CA ALA A 274 -9.21 -6.61 -4.37
C ALA A 274 -9.84 -7.53 -3.30
N GLY A 275 -10.42 -6.96 -2.24
CA GLY A 275 -11.11 -7.72 -1.19
C GLY A 275 -10.20 -8.48 -0.23
N MET A 276 -8.94 -8.03 -0.10
CA MET A 276 -7.95 -8.69 0.76
C MET A 276 -7.72 -7.97 2.10
N GLY A 277 -8.18 -6.71 2.25
CA GLY A 277 -7.80 -5.85 3.37
C GLY A 277 -8.19 -6.39 4.74
N LEU A 278 -9.46 -6.72 4.96
CA LEU A 278 -9.90 -7.27 6.25
C LEU A 278 -9.25 -8.63 6.58
N ALA A 279 -9.00 -9.47 5.57
CA ALA A 279 -8.28 -10.74 5.74
C ALA A 279 -6.80 -10.50 6.13
N ASN A 280 -6.16 -9.52 5.52
CA ASN A 280 -4.79 -9.11 5.84
C ASN A 280 -4.70 -8.55 7.27
N ILE A 281 -5.65 -7.71 7.68
CA ILE A 281 -5.74 -7.18 9.05
C ILE A 281 -5.87 -8.33 10.04
N LYS A 282 -6.82 -9.24 9.82
CA LYS A 282 -7.06 -10.40 10.69
C LYS A 282 -5.81 -11.27 10.83
N ARG A 283 -5.06 -11.47 9.74
CA ARG A 283 -3.80 -12.22 9.72
C ARG A 283 -2.69 -11.55 10.52
N CYS A 284 -2.65 -10.22 10.55
CA CYS A 284 -1.61 -9.46 11.24
C CYS A 284 -1.91 -9.20 12.72
N SER A 285 -3.18 -9.18 13.11
CA SER A 285 -3.65 -8.85 14.46
C SER A 285 -3.70 -10.04 15.42
N ASP A 286 -3.54 -9.80 16.72
CA ASP A 286 -3.81 -10.83 17.74
C ASP A 286 -5.32 -10.97 18.02
N MET A 287 -6.05 -9.85 17.93
CA MET A 287 -7.50 -9.82 17.97
C MET A 287 -8.03 -8.75 17.01
N MET A 288 -9.15 -9.06 16.37
CA MET A 288 -9.86 -8.15 15.49
C MET A 288 -11.35 -8.24 15.79
N THR A 289 -12.00 -7.09 15.95
CA THR A 289 -13.45 -6.99 16.15
C THR A 289 -14.01 -5.96 15.18
N LEU A 290 -14.99 -6.38 14.39
CA LEU A 290 -15.66 -5.53 13.42
C LEU A 290 -17.12 -5.37 13.86
N LEU A 291 -17.53 -4.12 14.09
CA LEU A 291 -18.89 -3.73 14.46
C LEU A 291 -19.40 -2.78 13.38
N SER A 292 -20.55 -3.06 12.80
CA SER A 292 -21.13 -2.22 11.77
C SER A 292 -22.63 -2.44 11.72
N GLU A 293 -23.36 -1.36 11.46
CA GLU A 293 -24.80 -1.41 11.21
C GLU A 293 -25.09 -0.66 9.90
N PRO A 294 -25.98 -1.16 9.03
CA PRO A 294 -26.38 -0.45 7.83
C PRO A 294 -26.89 0.96 8.15
N GLY A 295 -26.22 1.98 7.61
CA GLY A 295 -26.49 3.40 7.86
C GLY A 295 -25.97 3.95 9.20
N GLY A 296 -25.28 3.13 10.01
CA GLY A 296 -24.75 3.50 11.32
C GLY A 296 -23.22 3.67 11.39
N GLY A 297 -22.53 3.49 10.26
CA GLY A 297 -21.07 3.50 10.18
C GLY A 297 -20.43 2.17 10.60
N THR A 298 -19.09 2.16 10.60
CA THR A 298 -18.30 0.98 10.95
C THR A 298 -17.24 1.31 11.99
N ARG A 299 -17.02 0.37 12.91
CA ARG A 299 -15.93 0.37 13.88
C ARG A 299 -15.15 -0.93 13.76
N LEU A 300 -13.87 -0.80 13.44
CA LEU A 300 -12.91 -1.89 13.40
C LEU A 300 -11.88 -1.70 14.51
N ASP A 301 -11.93 -2.55 15.53
CA ASP A 301 -10.95 -2.61 16.61
C ASP A 301 -9.92 -3.71 16.32
N ILE A 302 -8.64 -3.38 16.43
CA ILE A 302 -7.49 -4.25 16.15
C ILE A 302 -6.55 -4.20 17.36
N LEU A 303 -6.17 -5.37 17.90
CA LEU A 303 -5.29 -5.49 19.05
C LEU A 303 -3.97 -6.19 18.68
N PHE A 304 -2.88 -5.67 19.23
CA PHE A 304 -1.54 -6.23 19.14
C PHE A 304 -0.92 -6.31 20.53
N ASN A 305 -0.46 -7.49 20.93
CA ASN A 305 0.27 -7.70 22.17
C ASN A 305 1.77 -7.52 21.92
N PHE A 306 2.46 -6.86 22.85
CA PHE A 306 3.92 -6.66 22.80
C PHE A 306 4.69 -7.82 23.43
N ASN A 307 4.00 -8.60 24.28
CA ASN A 307 4.56 -9.76 24.96
C ASN A 307 4.13 -11.04 24.26
N ASP A 308 5.09 -11.77 23.70
CA ASP A 308 4.92 -13.16 23.26
C ASP A 308 5.04 -14.07 24.49
N GLU A 309 4.02 -14.13 25.36
CA GLU A 309 3.85 -15.35 26.18
C GLU A 309 2.77 -16.20 25.52
N PRO A 310 3.11 -17.39 24.99
CA PRO A 310 2.08 -18.34 24.62
C PRO A 310 1.30 -18.66 25.89
N ALA A 311 -0.04 -18.58 25.84
CA ALA A 311 -0.90 -18.91 26.97
C ALA A 311 -0.48 -20.28 27.54
N THR A 312 0.25 -20.27 28.66
CA THR A 312 0.57 -21.48 29.39
C THR A 312 -0.72 -21.94 30.03
N CYS A 313 -1.39 -22.89 29.37
CA CYS A 313 -2.51 -23.61 29.93
C CYS A 313 -2.01 -24.25 31.23
N GLY A 314 -2.55 -23.77 32.35
CA GLY A 314 -2.08 -24.12 33.69
C GLY A 314 -2.13 -25.62 33.95
N SER A 315 -0.97 -26.17 34.30
CA SER A 315 -0.87 -27.38 35.07
C SER A 315 -1.35 -27.09 36.50
N ASN A 316 -2.55 -27.57 36.84
CA ASN A 316 -2.88 -28.07 38.18
C ASN A 316 -4.33 -28.54 38.23
N GLN A 317 -4.53 -29.85 38.33
CA GLN A 317 -5.38 -30.40 39.39
C GLN A 317 -4.86 -31.78 39.78
N LYS A 318 -4.05 -31.77 40.85
CA LYS A 318 -4.01 -32.87 41.81
C LYS A 318 -5.44 -33.10 42.30
N LYS A 319 -5.94 -34.32 42.22
CA LYS A 319 -6.82 -34.87 43.25
C LYS A 319 -6.36 -36.29 43.58
N SER A 320 -6.07 -36.43 44.86
CA SER A 320 -5.93 -37.64 45.65
C SER A 320 -7.14 -38.56 45.50
#